data_AF-A0A142X5Q4-F1
#
_entry.id   AF-A0A142X5Q4-F1
#
_cell.length_a   1.000
_cell.length_b   1.000
_cell.length_c   1.000
_cell.angle_alpha   90.00
_cell.angle_beta   90.00
_cell.angle_gamma   90.00
#
_symmetry.space_group_name_H-M   'P 1'
#
loop_
_entity.id
_entity.type
_entity.pdbx_description
1 polymer ?
#
loop_
_entity_poly.entity_id
_entity_poly.type
_entity_poly.pdbx_seq_one_letter_code
_entity_poly.pdbx_strand_id
1 'polypeptide(L)'
;MEDEHVEQPEEQREAQIEECLAYFRRAIASPASVPPWSDWWRENEPLVERVFPLMEYVRLKHRKLLGARQILQRFEELPKDYRPPSPRLTGSCGHCGERVPPSAIGPDGEPVTCPHCGTVFADSEESGGFSPG
;
A
#
# COMPACT_ATOMS: atom_id res chain seq x y z
N MET A 1 -32.24 -24.24 -20.70
CA MET A 1 -32.19 -23.57 -19.39
C MET A 1 -31.01 -22.64 -19.51
N GLU A 2 -31.33 -21.43 -19.97
CA GLU A 2 -30.35 -20.44 -20.41
C GLU A 2 -29.58 -19.92 -19.20
N ASP A 3 -28.25 -19.98 -19.30
CA ASP A 3 -27.30 -19.45 -18.35
C ASP A 3 -27.34 -17.92 -18.51
N GLU A 4 -28.24 -17.26 -17.79
CA GLU A 4 -28.36 -15.80 -17.77
C GLU A 4 -27.17 -15.23 -17.00
N HIS A 5 -26.03 -15.11 -17.69
CA HIS A 5 -24.91 -14.31 -17.26
C HIS A 5 -25.37 -12.84 -17.24
N VAL A 6 -25.88 -12.39 -16.10
CA VAL A 6 -26.13 -10.98 -15.82
C VAL A 6 -24.78 -10.27 -15.85
N GLU A 7 -24.45 -9.66 -17.00
CA GLU A 7 -23.34 -8.72 -17.12
C GLU A 7 -23.62 -7.58 -16.13
N GLN A 8 -22.86 -7.53 -15.04
CA GLN A 8 -22.92 -6.41 -14.12
C GLN A 8 -22.61 -5.13 -14.91
N PRO A 9 -23.41 -4.06 -14.76
CA PRO A 9 -23.21 -2.85 -15.52
C PRO A 9 -21.81 -2.30 -15.24
N GLU A 10 -21.06 -1.97 -16.30
CA GLU A 10 -19.66 -1.56 -16.25
C GLU A 10 -19.42 -0.44 -15.21
N GLU A 11 -20.39 0.46 -15.05
CA GLU A 11 -20.41 1.54 -14.06
C GLU A 11 -20.26 1.04 -12.61
N GLN A 12 -20.90 -0.08 -12.25
CA GLN A 12 -20.77 -0.66 -10.90
C GLN A 12 -19.36 -1.22 -10.67
N ARG A 13 -18.76 -1.82 -11.71
CA ARG A 13 -17.40 -2.35 -11.62
C ARG A 13 -16.39 -1.22 -11.49
N GLU A 14 -16.56 -0.13 -12.24
CA GLU A 14 -15.74 1.07 -12.13
C GLU A 14 -15.82 1.70 -10.74
N ALA A 15 -17.01 1.83 -10.17
CA ALA A 15 -17.20 2.34 -8.81
C ALA A 15 -16.48 1.48 -7.76
N GLN A 16 -16.54 0.15 -7.89
CA GLN A 16 -15.85 -0.78 -6.99
C GLN A 16 -14.32 -0.77 -7.15
N ILE A 17 -13.81 -0.57 -8.38
CA ILE A 17 -12.37 -0.35 -8.62
C ILE A 17 -11.95 0.94 -7.92
N GLU A 18 -12.71 2.01 -8.10
CA GLU A 18 -12.41 3.31 -7.50
C GLU A 18 -12.43 3.26 -5.96
N GLU A 19 -13.32 2.46 -5.36
CA GLU A 19 -13.30 2.20 -3.91
C GLU A 19 -11.96 1.58 -3.44
N CYS A 20 -11.46 0.59 -4.17
CA CYS A 20 -10.15 -0.02 -3.88
C CYS A 20 -9.00 0.98 -4.06
N LEU A 21 -9.01 1.74 -5.16
CA LEU A 21 -7.98 2.75 -5.46
C LEU A 21 -8.00 3.88 -4.43
N ALA A 22 -9.17 4.31 -3.97
CA ALA A 22 -9.32 5.31 -2.92
C ALA A 22 -8.65 4.86 -1.61
N TYR A 23 -8.81 3.60 -1.23
CA TYR A 23 -8.08 3.03 -0.10
C TYR A 23 -6.56 3.04 -0.37
N PHE A 24 -6.09 2.57 -1.53
CA PHE A 24 -4.66 2.54 -1.86
C PHE A 24 -4.01 3.93 -1.78
N ARG A 25 -4.65 4.94 -2.37
CA ARG A 25 -4.19 6.33 -2.32
C ARG A 25 -4.06 6.82 -0.88
N ARG A 26 -5.09 6.60 -0.05
CA ARG A 26 -5.08 7.01 1.36
C ARG A 26 -4.07 6.23 2.19
N ALA A 27 -3.91 4.93 1.95
CA ALA A 27 -2.93 4.08 2.63
C ALA A 27 -1.48 4.49 2.33
N ILE A 28 -1.23 5.13 1.19
CA ILE A 28 0.08 5.67 0.82
C ILE A 28 0.27 7.09 1.37
N ALA A 29 -0.71 7.98 1.17
CA ALA A 29 -0.59 9.40 1.53
C ALA A 29 -0.73 9.64 3.05
N SER A 30 -1.67 8.94 3.69
CA SER A 30 -2.03 9.12 5.10
C SER A 30 -2.29 7.76 5.77
N PRO A 31 -1.27 6.91 5.97
CA PRO A 31 -1.45 5.53 6.43
C PRO A 31 -2.19 5.40 7.78
N ALA A 32 -2.07 6.39 8.66
CA ALA A 32 -2.75 6.43 9.95
C ALA A 32 -4.26 6.67 9.84
N SER A 33 -4.75 7.21 8.72
CA SER A 33 -6.17 7.54 8.49
C SER A 33 -7.03 6.37 8.02
N VAL A 34 -6.40 5.24 7.68
CA VAL A 34 -7.06 4.05 7.16
C VAL A 34 -6.69 2.82 7.99
N PRO A 35 -7.52 1.76 8.02
CA PRO A 35 -7.15 0.51 8.68
C PRO A 35 -5.81 -0.05 8.15
N PRO A 36 -5.09 -0.84 8.97
CA PRO A 36 -3.93 -1.60 8.51
C PRO A 36 -4.31 -2.54 7.36
N TRP A 37 -3.34 -2.88 6.50
CA TRP A 37 -3.61 -3.73 5.34
C TRP A 37 -4.32 -5.04 5.68
N SER A 38 -3.89 -5.74 6.73
CA SER A 38 -4.48 -7.02 7.14
C SER A 38 -5.95 -6.92 7.55
N ASP A 39 -6.35 -5.81 8.16
CA ASP A 39 -7.74 -5.58 8.56
C ASP A 39 -8.59 -5.19 7.35
N TRP A 40 -8.11 -4.23 6.55
CA TRP A 40 -8.81 -3.86 5.32
C TRP A 40 -8.99 -5.04 4.36
N TRP A 41 -7.93 -5.82 4.14
CA TRP A 41 -7.96 -6.98 3.25
C TRP A 41 -8.98 -8.02 3.71
N ARG A 42 -9.09 -8.27 5.01
CA ARG A 42 -10.04 -9.25 5.55
C ARG A 42 -11.49 -8.91 5.20
N GLU A 43 -11.81 -7.63 5.19
CA GLU A 43 -13.15 -7.13 4.88
C GLU A 43 -13.39 -7.00 3.37
N ASN A 44 -12.32 -6.71 2.60
CA ASN A 44 -12.41 -6.32 1.19
C ASN A 44 -11.87 -7.36 0.20
N GLU A 45 -11.34 -8.50 0.66
CA GLU A 45 -10.81 -9.55 -0.24
C GLU A 45 -11.81 -9.99 -1.32
N PRO A 46 -13.10 -10.22 -1.03
CA PRO A 46 -14.08 -10.59 -2.06
C PRO A 46 -14.34 -9.47 -3.08
N LEU A 47 -14.22 -8.21 -2.66
CA LEU A 47 -14.32 -7.05 -3.56
C LEU A 47 -13.12 -7.03 -4.51
N VAL A 48 -11.90 -7.16 -3.97
CA VAL A 48 -10.66 -7.16 -4.74
C VAL A 48 -10.63 -8.31 -5.76
N GLU A 49 -11.02 -9.52 -5.35
CA GLU A 49 -11.10 -10.70 -6.23
C GLU A 49 -12.05 -10.50 -7.42
N ARG A 50 -13.16 -9.79 -7.19
CA ARG A 50 -14.15 -9.49 -8.23
C ARG A 50 -13.67 -8.45 -9.23
N VAL A 51 -13.01 -7.39 -8.76
CA VAL A 51 -12.72 -6.23 -9.61
C VAL A 51 -11.37 -6.30 -10.32
N PHE A 52 -10.37 -6.91 -9.68
CA PHE A 52 -9.02 -7.00 -10.25
C PHE A 52 -8.81 -8.31 -11.00
N PRO A 53 -8.05 -8.30 -12.11
CA PRO A 53 -7.60 -9.54 -12.75
C PRO A 53 -6.82 -10.42 -11.77
N LEU A 54 -6.85 -11.74 -11.97
CA LEU A 54 -6.20 -12.73 -11.09
C LEU A 54 -4.75 -12.36 -10.73
N MET A 55 -3.97 -11.89 -11.70
CA MET A 55 -2.57 -11.50 -11.48
C MET A 55 -2.40 -10.33 -10.52
N GLU A 56 -3.35 -9.39 -10.51
CA GLU A 56 -3.37 -8.25 -9.58
C GLU A 56 -3.90 -8.65 -8.22
N TYR A 57 -4.95 -9.46 -8.17
CA TYR A 57 -5.43 -10.05 -6.93
C TYR A 57 -4.32 -10.80 -6.18
N VAL A 58 -3.61 -11.72 -6.86
CA VAL A 58 -2.49 -12.47 -6.28
C VAL A 58 -1.37 -11.52 -5.84
N ARG A 59 -1.05 -10.49 -6.64
CA ARG A 59 -0.06 -9.48 -6.28
C ARG A 59 -0.45 -8.73 -5.01
N LEU A 60 -1.70 -8.29 -4.89
CA LEU A 60 -2.19 -7.57 -3.71
C LEU A 60 -2.20 -8.49 -2.48
N LYS A 61 -2.60 -9.75 -2.64
CA LYS A 61 -2.60 -10.73 -1.55
C LYS A 61 -1.20 -10.97 -0.96
N HIS A 62 -0.19 -11.11 -1.81
CA HIS A 62 1.17 -11.45 -1.35
C HIS A 62 2.09 -10.27 -1.12
N ARG A 63 1.96 -9.20 -1.90
CA ARG A 63 2.80 -8.00 -1.80
C ARG A 63 2.12 -6.85 -1.08
N LYS A 64 0.82 -6.96 -0.77
CA LYS A 64 0.09 -5.99 0.04
C LYS A 64 0.18 -4.57 -0.53
N LEU A 65 0.51 -3.59 0.32
CA LEU A 65 0.65 -2.18 -0.07
C LEU A 65 1.71 -1.95 -1.16
N LEU A 66 2.78 -2.77 -1.24
CA LEU A 66 3.72 -2.74 -2.37
C LEU A 66 2.99 -3.05 -3.69
N GLY A 67 2.08 -4.03 -3.68
CA GLY A 67 1.26 -4.38 -4.83
C GLY A 67 0.35 -3.22 -5.23
N ALA A 68 -0.34 -2.62 -4.27
CA ALA A 68 -1.20 -1.45 -4.47
C ALA A 68 -0.44 -0.26 -5.07
N ARG A 69 0.76 0.01 -4.56
CA ARG A 69 1.65 1.03 -5.10
C ARG A 69 2.01 0.77 -6.57
N GLN A 70 2.35 -0.47 -6.91
CA GLN A 70 2.69 -0.85 -8.29
C GLN A 70 1.48 -0.67 -9.24
N ILE A 71 0.27 -0.88 -8.74
CA ILE A 71 -0.95 -0.62 -9.50
C ILE A 71 -1.10 0.90 -9.73
N LEU A 72 -0.99 1.73 -8.69
CA LEU A 72 -1.07 3.19 -8.83
C LEU A 72 0.01 3.78 -9.74
N GLN A 73 1.23 3.22 -9.73
CA GLN A 73 2.29 3.59 -10.66
C GLN A 73 1.95 3.25 -12.12
N ARG A 74 1.23 2.16 -12.37
CA ARG A 74 0.77 1.79 -13.73
C ARG A 74 -0.35 2.69 -14.21
N PHE A 75 -1.20 3.17 -13.30
CA PHE A 75 -2.20 4.20 -13.57
C PHE A 75 -1.63 5.62 -13.63
N GLU A 76 -0.29 5.77 -13.55
CA GLU A 76 0.42 7.06 -13.60
C GLU A 76 0.03 8.04 -12.48
N GLU A 77 -0.62 7.56 -11.42
CA GLU A 77 -0.99 8.36 -10.24
C GLU A 77 0.17 8.52 -9.25
N LEU A 78 1.22 7.70 -9.39
CA LEU A 78 2.39 7.73 -8.52
C LEU A 78 3.68 7.60 -9.33
N PRO A 79 4.74 8.37 -9.01
CA PRO A 79 6.03 8.23 -9.67
C PRO A 79 6.63 6.82 -9.51
N LYS A 80 7.36 6.35 -10.53
CA LYS A 80 8.02 5.03 -10.53
C LYS A 80 9.08 4.90 -9.44
N ASP A 81 9.71 6.01 -9.09
CA ASP A 81 10.76 6.16 -8.07
C ASP A 81 10.21 6.56 -6.69
N TYR A 82 8.89 6.62 -6.53
CA TYR A 82 8.26 6.96 -5.24
C TYR A 82 8.81 6.09 -4.10
N ARG A 83 9.36 6.76 -3.09
CA ARG A 83 9.79 6.15 -1.84
C ARG A 83 8.78 6.49 -0.75
N PRO A 84 8.25 5.46 -0.06
CA PRO A 84 7.30 5.71 1.01
C PRO A 84 8.04 6.33 2.20
N PRO A 85 7.39 7.22 2.96
CA PRO A 85 7.95 7.78 4.18
C PRO A 85 8.29 6.68 5.19
N SER A 86 9.31 6.95 6.02
CA SER A 86 9.75 6.04 7.08
C SER A 86 8.58 5.69 8.03
N PRO A 87 8.49 4.43 8.52
CA PRO A 87 7.50 4.08 9.53
C PRO A 87 7.63 4.90 10.82
N ARG A 88 8.79 5.52 11.08
CA ARG A 88 8.96 6.50 12.16
C ARG A 88 7.99 7.66 12.06
N LEU A 89 7.78 8.15 10.84
CA LEU A 89 6.93 9.32 10.56
C LEU A 89 5.45 8.95 10.51
N THR A 90 5.13 7.77 9.99
CA THR A 90 3.72 7.40 9.68
C THR A 90 3.11 6.37 10.62
N GLY A 91 3.92 5.74 11.47
CA GLY A 91 3.50 4.60 12.32
C GLY A 91 3.10 3.35 11.53
N SER A 92 3.31 3.32 10.21
CA SER A 92 2.90 2.24 9.33
C SER A 92 4.01 1.86 8.37
N CYS A 93 4.07 0.59 8.00
CA CYS A 93 5.04 0.10 7.05
C CYS A 93 4.65 0.53 5.63
N GLY A 94 5.45 1.39 5.01
CA GLY A 94 5.24 1.78 3.61
C GLY A 94 5.39 0.68 2.57
N HIS A 95 5.74 -0.55 2.99
CA HIS A 95 5.86 -1.73 2.12
C HIS A 95 4.67 -2.67 2.24
N CYS A 96 4.26 -3.04 3.46
CA CYS A 96 3.18 -4.00 3.67
C CYS A 96 1.86 -3.36 4.12
N GLY A 97 1.87 -2.10 4.57
CA GLY A 97 0.69 -1.38 5.07
C GLY A 97 0.24 -1.79 6.48
N GLU A 98 1.02 -2.63 7.18
CA GLU A 98 0.76 -2.95 8.59
C GLU A 98 1.22 -1.82 9.51
N ARG A 99 0.64 -1.75 10.71
CA ARG A 99 1.15 -0.87 11.76
C ARG A 99 2.51 -1.35 12.23
N VAL A 100 3.42 -0.40 12.45
CA VAL A 100 4.72 -0.70 13.04
C VAL A 100 4.63 -0.31 14.51
N PRO A 101 4.78 -1.26 15.45
CA PRO A 101 4.70 -0.95 16.86
C PRO A 101 5.85 -0.02 17.26
N PRO A 102 5.65 0.87 18.25
CA PRO A 102 6.72 1.75 18.73
C PRO A 102 7.97 0.99 19.19
N SER A 103 7.83 -0.26 19.65
CA SER A 103 8.95 -1.11 20.04
C SER A 103 9.83 -1.57 18.88
N ALA A 104 9.32 -1.56 17.64
CA ALA A 104 10.10 -1.83 16.43
C ALA A 104 10.77 -0.57 15.86
N ILE A 105 10.39 0.60 16.39
CA ILE A 105 11.01 1.88 16.07
C ILE A 105 12.13 2.08 17.10
N GLY A 106 13.36 1.74 16.71
CA GLY A 106 14.54 1.95 17.56
C GLY A 106 14.81 3.44 17.84
N PRO A 107 15.87 3.81 18.57
CA PRO A 107 16.34 5.19 18.65
C PRO A 107 16.59 5.81 17.26
N ASP A 108 16.62 7.14 17.20
CA ASP A 108 16.90 7.87 15.96
C ASP A 108 18.27 7.46 15.38
N GLY A 109 18.36 7.36 14.05
CA GLY A 109 19.55 6.89 13.34
C GLY A 109 19.67 5.37 13.20
N GLU A 110 18.85 4.58 13.89
CA GLU A 110 18.80 3.13 13.67
C GLU A 110 17.81 2.73 12.57
N PRO A 111 18.12 1.70 11.77
CA PRO A 111 17.20 1.21 10.76
C PRO A 111 15.94 0.61 11.40
N VAL A 112 14.76 1.02 10.92
CA VAL A 112 13.49 0.43 11.36
C VAL A 112 13.21 -0.82 10.56
N THR A 113 13.03 -1.95 11.24
CA THR A 113 12.63 -3.21 10.59
C THR A 113 11.16 -3.49 10.86
N CYS A 114 10.37 -3.65 9.79
CA CYS A 114 8.97 -4.01 9.95
C CYS A 114 8.84 -5.47 10.42
N PRO A 115 8.17 -5.75 11.57
CA PRO A 115 8.03 -7.11 12.08
C PRO A 115 7.13 -8.01 11.22
N HIS A 116 6.31 -7.41 10.34
CA HIS A 116 5.34 -8.15 9.51
C HIS A 116 5.90 -8.60 8.15
N CYS A 117 6.82 -7.83 7.57
CA CYS A 117 7.35 -8.12 6.23
C CYS A 117 8.88 -8.11 6.15
N GLY A 118 9.57 -7.83 7.25
CA GLY A 118 11.04 -7.80 7.31
C GLY A 118 11.69 -6.66 6.52
N THR A 119 10.90 -5.74 5.95
CA THR A 119 11.46 -4.59 5.22
C THR A 119 12.20 -3.68 6.18
N VAL A 120 13.43 -3.34 5.81
CA VAL A 120 14.30 -2.43 6.54
C VAL A 120 14.20 -1.04 5.93
N PHE A 121 13.94 -0.05 6.77
CA PHE A 121 13.89 1.36 6.41
C PHE A 121 15.09 2.03 7.07
N ALA A 122 16.10 2.34 6.27
CA ALA A 122 17.18 3.21 6.72
C ALA A 122 16.68 4.65 6.61
N ASP A 123 16.61 5.36 7.73
CA ASP A 123 16.56 6.82 7.69
C ASP A 123 17.88 7.24 7.04
N SER A 124 17.81 7.59 5.76
CA SER A 124 18.97 8.16 5.08
C SER A 124 19.14 9.53 5.71
N GLU A 125 20.13 9.65 6.60
CA GLU A 125 20.71 10.95 6.91
C GLU A 125 20.97 11.63 5.57
N GLU A 126 20.29 12.74 5.32
CA GLU A 126 20.72 13.67 4.29
C GLU A 126 22.20 13.93 4.54
N SER A 127 23.02 13.40 3.63
CA SER A 127 24.44 13.66 3.61
C SER A 127 24.54 15.17 3.50
N GLY A 128 24.98 15.81 4.58
CA GLY A 128 25.10 17.25 4.66
C GLY A 128 25.73 17.79 3.38
N GLY A 129 24.95 18.59 2.65
CA GLY A 129 25.45 19.44 1.57
C GLY A 129 26.37 20.50 2.17
N PHE A 130 27.60 20.09 2.51
CA PHE A 130 28.68 21.00 2.81
C PHE A 130 29.01 21.75 1.52
N SER A 131 28.53 22.98 1.40
CA SER A 131 28.97 23.91 0.36
C SER A 131 30.28 24.53 0.84
N PRO A 132 31.45 24.25 0.23
CA PRO A 132 32.62 25.08 0.47
C PRO A 132 32.40 26.39 -0.29
N GLY A 133 32.53 27.51 0.42
CA GLY A 133 32.61 28.85 -0.15
C GLY A 133 33.93 29.13 -0.86
#